data_AF-A0A1S3JI47-F1
#
_entry.id   AF-A0A1S3JI47-F1
#
_cell.length_a   1.000
_cell.length_b   1.000
_cell.length_c   1.000
_cell.angle_alpha   90.00
_cell.angle_beta   90.00
_cell.angle_gamma   90.00
#
_symmetry.space_group_name_H-M   'P 1'
#
loop_
_entity.id
_entity.type
_entity.pdbx_description
1 polymer ?
#
loop_
_entity_poly.entity_id
_entity_poly.type
_entity_poly.pdbx_seq_one_letter_code
_entity_poly.pdbx_strand_id
1 'polypeptide(L)'
;METFVDQMNYAWTYFWAGPEKKVNVTLSDCVHNHARTFREPAFQEEQRKWFHVYFDTVADKGGHGYVSRKEYEEFLGLFGVHPLSVSPSFEALDTAGDGQISKEEFANAGIGFFCCTADTPAKLFWGPFLA
;
A
#
# COMPACT_ATOMS: atom_id res chain seq x y z
N MET A 1 -6.67 -11.31 10.46
CA MET A 1 -7.69 -10.25 10.50
C MET A 1 -7.34 -9.23 11.58
N GLU A 2 -6.96 -9.66 12.79
CA GLU A 2 -6.44 -8.76 13.85
C GLU A 2 -5.24 -7.92 13.38
N THR A 3 -4.20 -8.54 12.80
CA THR A 3 -3.03 -7.81 12.26
C THR A 3 -3.39 -6.77 11.20
N PHE A 4 -4.34 -7.08 10.31
CA PHE A 4 -4.83 -6.13 9.32
C PHE A 4 -5.52 -4.92 9.98
N VAL A 5 -6.36 -5.15 11.00
CA VAL A 5 -7.03 -4.09 11.74
C VAL A 5 -6.02 -3.20 12.46
N ASP A 6 -4.97 -3.78 13.04
CA ASP A 6 -3.89 -3.02 13.67
C ASP A 6 -3.16 -2.12 12.68
N GLN A 7 -2.85 -2.65 11.49
CA GLN A 7 -2.24 -1.84 10.43
C GLN A 7 -3.16 -0.71 9.95
N MET A 8 -4.46 -0.96 9.83
CA MET A 8 -5.44 0.07 9.46
C MET A 8 -5.60 1.14 10.55
N ASN A 9 -5.59 0.75 11.82
CA ASN A 9 -5.65 1.70 12.95
C ASN A 9 -4.39 2.58 13.01
N TYR A 10 -3.22 2.00 12.75
CA TYR A 10 -1.98 2.75 12.63
C TYR A 10 -2.05 3.74 11.45
N ALA A 11 -2.45 3.25 10.28
CA ALA A 11 -2.57 4.07 9.07
C ALA A 11 -3.56 5.23 9.26
N TRP A 12 -4.70 4.94 9.90
CA TRP A 12 -5.68 5.95 10.27
C TRP A 12 -5.05 7.03 11.16
N THR A 13 -4.41 6.62 12.25
CA THR A 13 -3.87 7.55 13.24
C THR A 13 -2.75 8.41 12.67
N TYR A 14 -1.86 7.83 11.86
CA TYR A 14 -0.67 8.52 11.39
C TYR A 14 -0.87 9.26 10.06
N PHE A 15 -1.55 8.63 9.09
CA PHE A 15 -1.66 9.16 7.73
C PHE A 15 -2.97 9.91 7.46
N TRP A 16 -4.12 9.41 7.94
CA TRP A 16 -5.44 9.94 7.55
C TRP A 16 -6.02 10.96 8.54
N ALA A 17 -6.07 10.65 9.83
CA ALA A 17 -6.50 11.55 10.89
C ALA A 17 -5.59 12.79 11.02
N GLY A 18 -4.36 12.65 10.53
CA GLY A 18 -3.36 13.71 10.49
C GLY A 18 -2.82 14.08 11.88
N PRO A 19 -1.93 15.08 11.94
CA PRO A 19 -1.31 15.51 13.21
C PRO A 19 -2.34 16.04 14.23
N GLU A 20 -3.49 16.52 13.75
CA GLU A 20 -4.61 16.99 14.56
C GLU A 20 -5.45 15.85 15.17
N LYS A 21 -5.21 14.60 14.75
CA LYS A 21 -5.91 13.40 15.24
C LYS A 21 -7.43 13.52 15.12
N LYS A 22 -7.91 13.98 13.96
CA LYS A 22 -9.33 14.12 13.69
C LYS A 22 -10.03 12.75 13.79
N VAL A 23 -11.19 12.72 14.46
CA VAL A 23 -12.03 11.51 14.57
C VAL A 23 -12.91 11.29 13.33
N ASN A 24 -13.01 12.30 12.46
CA ASN A 24 -13.66 12.24 11.16
C ASN A 24 -12.89 13.12 10.18
N VAL A 25 -12.67 12.63 8.96
CA VAL A 25 -11.90 13.31 7.92
C VAL A 25 -12.68 13.29 6.62
N THR A 26 -12.67 14.41 5.90
CA THR A 26 -13.18 14.47 4.53
C THR A 26 -12.15 13.91 3.55
N LEU A 27 -12.56 13.65 2.31
CA LEU A 27 -11.61 13.32 1.25
C LEU A 27 -10.52 14.41 1.10
N SER A 28 -10.90 15.69 1.24
CA SER A 28 -9.95 16.79 1.16
C SER A 28 -8.95 16.78 2.32
N ASP A 29 -9.37 16.40 3.53
CA ASP A 29 -8.46 16.23 4.66
C ASP A 29 -7.46 15.09 4.39
N CYS A 30 -7.93 13.95 3.87
CA CYS A 30 -7.05 12.82 3.52
C CYS A 30 -5.99 13.22 2.48
N VAL A 31 -6.42 13.91 1.41
CA VAL A 31 -5.50 14.41 0.37
C VAL A 31 -4.51 15.41 0.94
N HIS A 32 -4.97 16.35 1.79
CA HIS A 32 -4.09 17.33 2.43
C HIS A 32 -3.04 16.66 3.34
N ASN A 33 -3.47 15.68 4.14
CA ASN A 33 -2.59 14.95 5.04
C ASN A 33 -1.59 14.08 4.26
N HIS A 34 -2.00 13.42 3.17
CA HIS A 34 -1.07 12.67 2.31
C HIS A 34 -0.11 13.58 1.54
N ALA A 35 -0.50 14.80 1.18
CA ALA A 35 0.39 15.76 0.53
C ALA A 35 1.60 16.17 1.39
N ARG A 36 1.63 15.81 2.68
CA ARG A 36 2.83 15.89 3.52
C ARG A 36 3.98 15.04 2.96
N THR A 37 3.69 13.99 2.22
CA THR A 37 4.70 13.16 1.54
C THR A 37 5.67 13.99 0.70
N PHE A 38 5.21 15.05 0.05
CA PHE A 38 6.06 15.92 -0.79
C PHE A 38 6.89 16.95 -0.01
N ARG A 39 6.66 17.09 1.30
CA ARG A 39 7.22 18.17 2.13
C ARG A 39 7.97 17.66 3.35
N GLU A 40 7.71 16.43 3.78
CA GLU A 40 8.21 15.86 5.02
C GLU A 40 8.92 14.53 4.76
N PRO A 41 10.27 14.51 4.69
CA PRO A 41 11.03 13.27 4.47
C PRO A 41 10.73 12.19 5.50
N ALA A 42 10.52 12.57 6.77
CA ALA A 42 10.15 11.63 7.82
C ALA A 42 8.79 10.93 7.56
N PHE A 43 7.87 11.58 6.84
CA PHE A 43 6.59 10.98 6.47
C PHE A 43 6.77 9.93 5.35
N GLN A 44 7.69 10.15 4.41
CA GLN A 44 8.05 9.14 3.40
C GLN A 44 8.71 7.91 4.05
N GLU A 45 9.65 8.14 4.96
CA GLU A 45 10.31 7.05 5.69
C GLU A 45 9.32 6.24 6.53
N GLU A 46 8.34 6.91 7.15
CA GLU A 46 7.32 6.20 7.92
C GLU A 46 6.34 5.43 7.04
N GLN A 47 5.97 5.95 5.87
CA GLN A 47 5.22 5.19 4.87
C GLN A 47 6.00 3.94 4.41
N ARG A 48 7.30 4.07 4.14
CA ARG A 48 8.17 2.93 3.78
C ARG A 48 8.17 1.86 4.86
N LYS A 49 8.41 2.25 6.12
CA LYS A 49 8.38 1.31 7.26
C LYS A 49 7.01 0.65 7.39
N TRP A 50 5.94 1.42 7.25
CA TRP A 50 4.60 0.86 7.32
C TRP A 50 4.38 -0.20 6.24
N PHE A 51 4.78 0.04 4.98
CA PHE A 51 4.69 -0.99 3.94
C PHE A 51 5.54 -2.23 4.22
N HIS A 52 6.74 -2.07 4.82
CA HIS A 52 7.54 -3.22 5.25
C HIS A 52 6.84 -4.06 6.34
N VAL A 53 6.28 -3.40 7.35
CA VAL A 53 5.52 -4.09 8.41
C VAL A 53 4.26 -4.73 7.83
N TYR A 54 3.57 -4.02 6.94
CA TYR A 54 2.37 -4.51 6.28
C TYR A 54 2.67 -5.75 5.42
N PHE A 55 3.79 -5.75 4.71
CA PHE A 55 4.27 -6.90 3.97
C PHE A 55 4.39 -8.12 4.88
N ASP A 56 5.16 -8.01 5.97
CA ASP A 56 5.45 -9.13 6.87
C ASP A 56 4.20 -9.64 7.62
N THR A 57 3.25 -8.76 7.91
CA THR A 57 2.13 -9.05 8.83
C THR A 57 0.79 -9.33 8.14
N VAL A 58 0.66 -8.94 6.87
CA VAL A 58 -0.60 -9.03 6.13
C VAL A 58 -0.43 -9.63 4.74
N ALA A 59 0.56 -9.17 3.96
CA ALA A 59 0.69 -9.57 2.55
C ALA A 59 1.37 -10.95 2.39
N ASP A 60 2.52 -11.18 3.03
CA ASP A 60 3.24 -12.47 3.02
C ASP A 60 2.67 -13.40 4.11
N LYS A 61 1.50 -13.97 3.85
CA LYS A 61 0.82 -14.87 4.80
C LYS A 61 1.60 -16.16 5.04
N GLY A 62 2.33 -16.63 4.03
CA GLY A 62 3.20 -17.80 4.10
C GLY A 62 4.45 -17.58 4.95
N GLY A 63 4.88 -16.32 5.15
CA GLY A 63 6.10 -15.97 5.87
C GLY A 63 7.37 -16.43 5.14
N HIS A 64 7.30 -16.54 3.81
CA HIS A 64 8.37 -17.08 2.98
C HIS A 64 9.26 -16.01 2.33
N GLY A 65 9.03 -14.74 2.65
CA GLY A 65 9.85 -13.60 2.22
C GLY A 65 9.46 -12.98 0.88
N TYR A 66 8.36 -13.45 0.29
CA TYR A 66 7.78 -12.91 -0.95
C TYR A 66 6.26 -12.95 -0.86
N VAL A 67 5.57 -12.30 -1.80
CA VAL A 67 4.12 -12.39 -1.97
C VAL A 67 3.83 -13.11 -3.28
N SER A 68 3.19 -14.27 -3.18
CA SER A 68 2.69 -15.01 -4.33
C SER A 68 1.46 -14.33 -4.94
N ARG A 69 1.11 -14.68 -6.19
CA ARG A 69 -0.11 -14.16 -6.84
C ARG A 69 -1.36 -14.39 -6.00
N LYS A 70 -1.49 -15.58 -5.41
CA LYS A 70 -2.64 -15.92 -4.55
C LYS A 70 -2.71 -15.04 -3.31
N GLU A 71 -1.58 -14.82 -2.64
CA GLU A 71 -1.52 -13.94 -1.48
C GLU A 71 -1.82 -12.49 -1.86
N TYR A 72 -1.36 -12.04 -3.02
CA TYR A 72 -1.65 -10.71 -3.54
C TYR A 72 -3.15 -10.52 -3.87
N GLU A 73 -3.80 -11.54 -4.47
CA GLU A 73 -5.25 -11.56 -4.68
C GLU A 73 -6.02 -11.48 -3.36
N GLU A 74 -5.61 -12.24 -2.36
CA GLU A 74 -6.22 -12.20 -1.02
C GLU A 74 -5.97 -10.85 -0.32
N PHE A 75 -4.79 -10.25 -0.52
CA PHE A 75 -4.43 -8.92 -0.01
C PHE A 75 -5.33 -7.83 -0.60
N LEU A 76 -5.44 -7.74 -1.92
CA LEU A 76 -6.30 -6.75 -2.57
C LEU A 76 -7.79 -7.00 -2.31
N GLY A 77 -8.17 -8.27 -2.08
CA GLY A 77 -9.50 -8.64 -1.61
C GLY A 77 -9.89 -8.00 -0.27
N LEU A 78 -8.94 -7.72 0.64
CA LEU A 78 -9.20 -6.99 1.89
C LEU A 78 -9.69 -5.55 1.64
N PHE A 79 -9.31 -4.97 0.49
CA PHE A 79 -9.72 -3.64 0.06
C PHE A 79 -10.92 -3.68 -0.92
N GLY A 80 -11.52 -4.85 -1.12
CA GLY A 80 -12.68 -5.03 -1.99
C GLY A 80 -12.37 -5.05 -3.48
N VAL A 81 -11.10 -5.19 -3.88
CA VAL A 81 -10.73 -5.33 -5.29
C VAL A 81 -11.16 -6.70 -5.81
N HIS A 82 -11.80 -6.74 -6.97
CA HIS A 82 -12.25 -7.98 -7.58
C HIS A 82 -11.04 -8.81 -8.08
N PRO A 83 -11.00 -10.14 -7.90
CA PRO A 83 -9.85 -10.98 -8.29
C PRO A 83 -9.41 -10.84 -9.75
N LEU A 84 -10.37 -10.65 -10.68
CA LEU A 84 -10.07 -10.43 -12.10
C LEU A 84 -9.30 -9.12 -12.39
N SER A 85 -9.30 -8.18 -11.45
CA SER A 85 -8.58 -6.91 -11.55
C SER A 85 -7.17 -6.97 -10.97
N VAL A 86 -6.77 -8.10 -10.37
CA VAL A 86 -5.50 -8.24 -9.66
C VAL A 86 -4.31 -8.47 -10.60
N SER A 87 -4.49 -9.28 -11.66
CA SER A 87 -3.39 -9.67 -12.57
C SER A 87 -2.54 -8.50 -13.07
N PRO A 88 -3.11 -7.40 -13.61
CA PRO A 88 -2.31 -6.27 -14.09
C PRO A 88 -1.52 -5.57 -12.98
N SER A 89 -2.05 -5.60 -11.74
CA SER A 89 -1.40 -4.99 -10.59
C SER A 89 -0.24 -5.86 -10.09
N PHE A 90 -0.42 -7.18 -10.07
CA PHE A 90 0.67 -8.12 -9.72
C PHE A 90 1.84 -7.99 -10.70
N GLU A 91 1.56 -8.04 -12.00
CA GLU A 91 2.56 -7.93 -13.08
C GLU A 91 3.27 -6.56 -13.08
N ALA A 92 2.59 -5.51 -12.64
CA ALA A 92 3.18 -4.18 -12.49
C ALA A 92 4.17 -4.08 -11.31
N LEU A 93 3.99 -4.90 -10.28
CA LEU A 93 4.78 -4.90 -9.05
C LEU A 93 5.95 -5.90 -9.11
N ASP A 94 5.78 -7.03 -9.79
CA ASP A 94 6.84 -8.02 -10.07
C ASP A 94 7.81 -7.49 -11.15
N THR A 95 8.69 -6.57 -10.72
CA THR A 95 9.64 -5.90 -11.63
C THR A 95 10.79 -6.80 -12.06
N ALA A 96 11.14 -7.80 -11.24
CA ALA A 96 12.12 -8.81 -11.58
C ALA A 96 11.57 -9.83 -12.59
N GLY A 97 10.25 -10.03 -12.65
CA GLY A 97 9.60 -10.99 -13.52
C GLY A 97 9.82 -12.44 -13.08
N ASP A 98 10.04 -12.68 -11.80
CA ASP A 98 10.31 -14.01 -11.24
C ASP A 98 9.04 -14.71 -10.69
N GLY A 99 7.88 -14.07 -10.88
CA GLY A 99 6.58 -14.56 -10.45
C GLY A 99 6.30 -14.33 -8.97
N GLN A 100 7.11 -13.52 -8.29
CA GLN A 100 7.04 -13.23 -6.86
C GLN A 100 7.20 -11.73 -6.63
N ILE A 101 6.44 -11.17 -5.68
CA ILE A 101 6.67 -9.79 -5.26
C ILE A 101 7.55 -9.82 -4.01
N SER A 102 8.80 -9.36 -4.12
CA SER A 102 9.68 -9.21 -2.97
C SER A 102 9.21 -8.08 -2.05
N LYS A 103 9.72 -8.07 -0.81
CA LYS A 103 9.43 -7.01 0.16
C LYS A 103 9.80 -5.61 -0.35
N GLU A 104 10.91 -5.48 -1.06
CA GLU A 104 11.37 -4.21 -1.62
C GLU A 104 10.50 -3.78 -2.81
N GLU A 105 10.10 -4.70 -3.69
CA GLU A 105 9.16 -4.39 -4.77
C GLU A 105 7.82 -3.89 -4.22
N PHE A 106 7.30 -4.58 -3.20
CA PHE A 106 6.06 -4.18 -2.52
C PHE A 106 6.18 -2.77 -1.91
N ALA A 107 7.23 -2.51 -1.13
CA ALA A 107 7.40 -1.21 -0.49
C ALA A 107 7.69 -0.09 -1.49
N ASN A 108 8.50 -0.34 -2.52
CA ASN A 108 8.80 0.65 -3.55
C ASN A 108 7.56 0.99 -4.38
N ALA A 109 6.72 0.01 -4.71
CA ALA A 109 5.45 0.27 -5.39
C ALA A 109 4.46 1.02 -4.50
N GLY A 110 4.34 0.65 -3.22
CA GLY A 110 3.47 1.36 -2.27
C GLY A 110 3.88 2.81 -2.06
N ILE A 111 5.17 3.08 -1.93
CA ILE A 111 5.72 4.44 -1.86
C ILE A 111 5.51 5.16 -3.20
N GLY A 112 5.79 4.48 -4.32
CA GLY A 112 5.63 5.02 -5.66
C GLY A 112 4.21 5.51 -5.92
N PHE A 113 3.20 4.78 -5.44
CA PHE A 113 1.79 5.17 -5.53
C PHE A 113 1.52 6.55 -4.91
N PHE A 114 2.09 6.83 -3.74
CA PHE A 114 1.85 8.08 -3.02
C PHE A 114 2.83 9.22 -3.34
N CYS A 115 4.09 8.88 -3.67
CA CYS A 115 5.19 9.83 -3.73
C CYS A 115 5.64 10.17 -5.15
N CYS A 116 5.30 9.34 -6.14
CA CYS A 116 5.66 9.60 -7.53
C CYS A 116 4.53 10.34 -8.25
N THR A 117 4.85 11.49 -8.86
CA THR A 117 3.89 12.25 -9.68
C THR A 117 3.93 11.84 -11.16
N ALA A 118 4.91 11.02 -11.56
CA ALA A 118 5.00 10.51 -12.92
C ALA A 118 4.08 9.30 -13.11
N ASP A 119 3.67 9.06 -14.35
CA ASP A 119 2.90 7.87 -14.69
C ASP A 119 3.80 6.63 -14.61
N THR A 120 3.65 5.85 -13.55
CA THR A 120 4.45 4.64 -13.29
C THR A 120 3.54 3.45 -12.94
N PRO A 121 4.01 2.20 -13.12
CA PRO A 121 3.23 1.01 -12.77
C PRO A 121 2.77 0.98 -11.30
N ALA A 122 3.47 1.69 -10.41
CA ALA A 122 3.11 1.85 -9.00
C ALA A 122 1.68 2.42 -8.79
N LYS A 123 1.10 3.10 -9.78
CA LYS A 123 -0.31 3.55 -9.74
C LYS A 123 -1.32 2.41 -9.58
N LEU A 124 -0.91 1.18 -9.90
CA LEU A 124 -1.71 -0.04 -9.78
C LEU A 124 -1.55 -0.75 -8.43
N PHE A 125 -0.79 -0.19 -7.49
CA PHE A 125 -0.53 -0.84 -6.19
C PHE A 125 -1.81 -1.25 -5.45
N TRP A 126 -2.84 -0.39 -5.45
CA TRP A 126 -4.14 -0.67 -4.82
C TRP A 126 -5.19 -1.26 -5.79
N GLY A 127 -4.74 -1.83 -6.91
CA GLY A 127 -5.62 -2.27 -7.99
C GLY A 127 -5.81 -1.20 -9.07
N PRO A 128 -6.55 -1.51 -10.15
CA PRO A 128 -6.88 -0.56 -11.19
C PRO A 128 -7.77 0.56 -10.65
N PHE A 129 -7.53 1.80 -11.07
CA PHE A 129 -8.43 2.90 -10.76
C PHE A 129 -9.83 2.64 -11.31
N LEU A 130 -10.85 3.04 -10.55
CA LEU A 130 -12.22 3.04 -11.02
C LEU A 130 -12.34 4.02 -12.20
N ALA A 131 -12.98 3.55 -13.27
CA ALA A 131 -13.29 4.37 -14.46
C ALA A 131 -14.49 5.28 -14.23
#